data_AF-A0A3R7E9L9-F1
#
_entry.id   AF-A0A3R7E9L9-F1
#
_cell.length_a   1.000
_cell.length_b   1.000
_cell.length_c   1.000
_cell.angle_alpha   90.00
_cell.angle_beta   90.00
_cell.angle_gamma   90.00
#
_symmetry.space_group_name_H-M   'P 1'
#
loop_
_entity.id
_entity.type
_entity.pdbx_description
1 polymer ?
#
loop_
_entity_poly.entity_id
_entity_poly.type
_entity_poly.pdbx_seq_one_letter_code
_entity_poly.pdbx_strand_id
1 'polypeptide(L)'
;MNNNNRWLLALVSFVLCPLCLLAACTTTSPEGENAPTLPSAADVSSRCLARAADSGEPAPARDQLTGLQWRRYVGCALASNLLVESGSVADNPEAVISIRLNADGSVNSIAPLRPSGNQSWDTAVQRAIAAVSPLPAAPAKHDFSRIDLHFRPQPRAPGIGGSSGIPALTGESHWSIRHCTTVDGVTACR
;
A
#
# COMPACT_ATOMS: atom_id res chain seq x y z
N MET A 1 -59.91 41.47 35.40
CA MET A 1 -60.33 40.71 34.20
C MET A 1 -59.21 39.73 33.89
N ASN A 2 -59.08 38.60 34.59
CA ASN A 2 -59.86 37.35 34.61
C ASN A 2 -59.88 36.57 33.27
N ASN A 3 -59.63 35.25 33.39
CA ASN A 3 -59.64 34.14 32.40
C ASN A 3 -58.20 33.59 32.19
N ASN A 4 -57.69 32.63 32.98
CA ASN A 4 -58.16 31.28 33.32
C ASN A 4 -58.64 30.47 32.10
N ASN A 5 -57.84 29.47 31.70
CA ASN A 5 -58.35 28.13 31.42
C ASN A 5 -57.26 27.06 31.61
N ARG A 6 -57.53 26.19 32.58
CA ARG A 6 -56.83 24.96 32.92
C ARG A 6 -57.47 23.83 32.12
N TRP A 7 -56.68 22.98 31.46
CA TRP A 7 -57.09 21.60 31.12
C TRP A 7 -55.97 20.65 31.57
N LEU A 8 -56.37 19.68 32.40
CA LEU A 8 -55.58 18.60 33.00
C LEU A 8 -56.05 17.27 32.39
N LEU A 9 -55.22 16.24 32.57
CA LEU A 9 -55.36 14.79 32.26
C LEU A 9 -54.52 14.37 31.03
N ALA A 10 -53.28 13.90 31.21
CA ALA A 10 -52.86 12.58 31.69
C ALA A 10 -53.22 11.45 30.72
N LEU A 11 -52.21 10.88 30.05
CA LEU A 11 -52.13 9.44 29.79
C LEU A 11 -50.68 9.03 29.50
N VAL A 12 -50.24 8.10 30.33
CA VAL A 12 -48.99 7.33 30.31
C VAL A 12 -48.90 6.52 29.03
N SER A 13 -47.75 6.54 28.37
CA SER A 13 -47.28 5.40 27.59
C SER A 13 -45.77 5.39 27.51
N PHE A 14 -45.24 4.61 28.45
CA PHE A 14 -43.93 3.98 28.45
C PHE A 14 -43.66 3.38 27.06
N VAL A 15 -42.73 3.96 26.30
CA VAL A 15 -42.08 3.24 25.21
C VAL A 15 -40.59 3.22 25.54
N LEU A 16 -40.19 2.09 26.11
CA LEU A 16 -38.82 1.63 26.22
C LEU A 16 -38.11 1.87 24.88
N CYS A 17 -37.18 2.81 24.84
CA CYS A 17 -36.19 2.87 23.78
C CYS A 17 -35.08 1.88 24.18
N PRO A 18 -34.97 0.72 23.51
CA PRO A 18 -34.01 -0.29 23.91
C PRO A 18 -32.59 0.22 23.64
N LEU A 19 -31.70 -0.12 24.57
CA LEU A 19 -30.26 -0.03 24.45
C LEU A 19 -29.79 -0.38 23.02
N CYS A 20 -29.38 0.62 22.25
CA CYS A 20 -28.39 0.39 21.21
C CYS A 20 -27.04 0.19 21.90
N LEU A 21 -26.82 -1.03 22.39
CA LEU A 21 -25.49 -1.57 22.63
C LEU A 21 -24.76 -1.50 21.29
N LEU A 22 -24.01 -0.42 21.09
CA LEU A 22 -22.92 -0.41 20.13
C LEU A 22 -21.94 -1.48 20.60
N ALA A 23 -22.12 -2.69 20.09
CA ALA A 23 -21.07 -3.68 20.02
C ALA A 23 -19.94 -3.03 19.21
N ALA A 24 -18.99 -2.40 19.93
CA ALA A 24 -17.70 -2.10 19.38
C ALA A 24 -17.06 -3.44 19.01
N CYS A 25 -17.18 -3.83 17.74
CA CYS A 25 -16.33 -4.87 17.18
C CYS A 25 -14.92 -4.29 17.11
N THR A 26 -14.21 -4.24 18.25
CA THR A 26 -12.76 -4.22 18.23
C THR A 26 -12.35 -5.64 17.83
N THR A 27 -12.35 -5.92 16.54
CA THR A 27 -11.60 -7.05 15.98
C THR A 27 -10.13 -6.74 16.18
N THR A 28 -9.64 -6.87 17.41
CA THR A 28 -8.24 -7.15 17.66
C THR A 28 -8.02 -8.57 17.18
N SER A 29 -7.69 -8.69 15.90
CA SER A 29 -7.02 -9.88 15.42
C SER A 29 -5.67 -9.94 16.13
N PRO A 30 -5.31 -11.06 16.79
CA PRO A 30 -3.96 -11.26 17.28
C PRO A 30 -3.08 -11.62 16.08
N GLU A 31 -2.79 -10.64 15.22
CA GLU A 31 -1.65 -10.75 14.32
C GLU A 31 -0.40 -10.62 15.20
N GLY A 32 0.42 -11.68 15.21
CA GLY A 32 1.47 -11.91 16.19
C GLY A 32 2.34 -10.68 16.45
N GLU A 33 2.73 -10.51 17.71
CA GLU A 33 3.50 -9.39 18.30
C GLU A 33 4.83 -9.04 17.60
N ASN A 34 5.20 -9.73 16.51
CA ASN A 34 6.45 -9.55 15.78
C ASN A 34 6.27 -9.17 14.29
N ALA A 35 5.04 -8.92 13.81
CA ALA A 35 4.84 -8.46 12.44
C ALA A 35 5.36 -7.02 12.25
N PRO A 36 6.15 -6.74 11.19
CA PRO A 36 6.56 -5.36 10.89
C PRO A 36 5.34 -4.45 10.74
N THR A 37 5.34 -3.32 11.45
CA THR A 37 4.29 -2.31 11.30
C THR A 37 4.38 -1.69 9.91
N LEU A 38 3.27 -1.73 9.16
CA LEU A 38 3.22 -1.10 7.85
C LEU A 38 3.20 0.44 7.97
N PRO A 39 3.87 1.16 7.07
CA PRO A 39 3.73 2.61 6.98
C PRO A 39 2.30 3.00 6.59
N SER A 40 1.89 4.21 6.98
CA SER A 40 0.56 4.70 6.58
C SER A 40 0.48 4.89 5.06
N ALA A 41 -0.69 4.62 4.48
CA ALA A 41 -0.91 4.77 3.05
C ALA A 41 -0.65 6.21 2.56
N ALA A 42 -0.95 7.21 3.40
CA ALA A 42 -0.70 8.62 3.11
C ALA A 42 0.79 8.94 3.05
N ASP A 43 1.58 8.44 4.01
CA ASP A 43 3.03 8.67 4.05
C ASP A 43 3.72 7.99 2.86
N VAL A 44 3.31 6.76 2.54
CA VAL A 44 3.79 6.05 1.34
C VAL A 44 3.45 6.84 0.09
N SER A 45 2.19 7.30 -0.06
CA SER A 45 1.76 8.03 -1.24
C SER A 45 2.55 9.32 -1.43
N SER A 46 2.67 10.16 -0.39
CA SER A 46 3.44 11.41 -0.41
C SER A 46 4.90 11.18 -0.81
N ARG A 47 5.57 10.24 -0.12
CA ARG A 47 6.98 9.90 -0.40
C ARG A 47 7.18 9.36 -1.82
N CYS A 48 6.26 8.54 -2.30
CA CYS A 48 6.37 7.93 -3.62
C CYS A 48 6.03 8.89 -4.76
N LEU A 49 5.14 9.86 -4.55
CA LEU A 49 4.93 10.95 -5.51
C LEU A 49 6.17 11.85 -5.61
N ALA A 50 6.79 12.18 -4.46
CA ALA A 50 8.05 12.93 -4.45
C ALA A 50 9.18 12.19 -5.18
N ARG A 51 9.28 10.86 -5.03
CA ARG A 51 10.26 10.04 -5.78
C ARG A 51 9.93 9.87 -7.26
N ALA A 52 8.65 9.98 -7.63
CA ALA A 52 8.23 9.85 -9.02
C ALA A 52 8.59 11.08 -9.85
N ALA A 53 8.60 12.26 -9.20
CA ALA A 53 8.95 13.54 -9.81
C ALA A 53 10.29 13.52 -10.53
N ASP A 54 10.42 14.34 -11.56
CA ASP A 54 11.70 14.58 -12.21
C ASP A 54 12.52 15.56 -11.37
N SER A 55 13.85 15.45 -11.47
CA SER A 55 14.76 16.20 -10.60
C SER A 55 14.54 17.72 -10.70
N GLY A 56 14.18 18.35 -9.57
CA GLY A 56 13.95 19.79 -9.48
C GLY A 56 12.50 20.23 -9.71
N GLU A 57 11.60 19.30 -10.07
CA GLU A 57 10.17 19.58 -10.26
C GLU A 57 9.36 19.26 -8.99
N PRO A 58 8.22 19.94 -8.77
CA PRO A 58 7.31 19.58 -7.70
C PRO A 58 6.71 18.18 -7.91
N ALA A 59 6.32 17.53 -6.81
CA ALA A 59 5.66 16.23 -6.88
C ALA A 59 4.35 16.32 -7.70
N PRO A 60 4.15 15.48 -8.72
CA PRO A 60 2.92 15.48 -9.51
C PRO A 60 1.74 15.00 -8.67
N ALA A 61 0.53 15.39 -9.07
CA ALA A 61 -0.68 14.79 -8.54
C ALA A 61 -0.79 13.32 -8.97
N ARG A 62 -1.41 12.49 -8.13
CA ARG A 62 -1.50 11.03 -8.34
C ARG A 62 -2.23 10.63 -9.63
N ASP A 63 -3.14 11.48 -10.11
CA ASP A 63 -3.93 11.32 -11.33
C ASP A 63 -3.27 11.96 -12.58
N GLN A 64 -2.13 12.64 -12.41
CA GLN A 64 -1.41 13.35 -13.48
C GLN A 64 -0.05 12.72 -13.82
N LEU A 65 0.18 11.47 -13.38
CA LEU A 65 1.44 10.79 -13.58
C LEU A 65 1.65 10.44 -15.06
N THR A 66 2.84 10.74 -15.60
CA THR A 66 3.29 10.16 -16.87
C THR A 66 3.53 8.65 -16.72
N GLY A 67 3.65 7.91 -17.82
CA GLY A 67 3.86 6.45 -17.75
C GLY A 67 5.14 6.07 -16.98
N LEU A 68 6.18 6.89 -17.07
CA LEU A 68 7.41 6.70 -16.29
C LEU A 68 7.19 7.00 -14.80
N GLN A 69 6.55 8.13 -14.48
CA GLN A 69 6.26 8.54 -13.11
C GLN A 69 5.34 7.53 -12.41
N TRP A 70 4.33 7.01 -13.12
CA TRP A 70 3.44 5.96 -12.63
C TRP A 70 4.22 4.70 -12.26
N ARG A 71 5.13 4.23 -13.12
CA ARG A 71 5.97 3.06 -12.82
C ARG A 71 6.88 3.28 -11.61
N ARG A 72 7.46 4.48 -11.47
CA ARG A 72 8.28 4.86 -10.31
C ARG A 72 7.44 4.87 -9.03
N TYR A 73 6.26 5.48 -9.08
CA TYR A 73 5.32 5.55 -7.97
C TYR A 73 4.90 4.15 -7.50
N VAL A 74 4.43 3.31 -8.43
CA VAL A 74 3.95 1.95 -8.12
C VAL A 74 5.08 1.08 -7.56
N GLY A 75 6.27 1.14 -8.18
CA GLY A 75 7.45 0.46 -7.66
C GLY A 75 7.78 0.90 -6.24
N CYS A 76 7.82 2.20 -5.98
CA CYS A 76 8.04 2.75 -4.64
C CYS A 76 6.98 2.32 -3.63
N ALA A 77 5.70 2.32 -4.01
CA ALA A 77 4.59 2.02 -3.12
C ALA A 77 4.59 0.55 -2.70
N LEU A 78 4.76 -0.37 -3.66
CA LEU A 78 4.90 -1.80 -3.37
C LEU A 78 6.10 -2.06 -2.48
N ALA A 79 7.25 -1.49 -2.85
CA ALA A 79 8.47 -1.72 -2.11
C ALA A 79 8.39 -1.19 -0.68
N SER A 80 7.79 -0.02 -0.47
CA SER A 80 7.58 0.56 0.87
C SER A 80 6.77 -0.34 1.82
N ASN A 81 6.05 -1.34 1.31
CA ASN A 81 5.27 -2.28 2.11
C ASN A 81 5.90 -3.70 2.14
N LEU A 82 7.02 -3.93 1.45
CA LEU A 82 7.76 -5.20 1.42
C LEU A 82 8.70 -5.34 2.62
N LEU A 83 8.09 -5.48 3.80
CA LEU A 83 8.81 -5.59 5.06
C LEU A 83 8.94 -7.05 5.50
N VAL A 84 10.13 -7.48 5.86
CA VAL A 84 10.36 -8.78 6.49
C VAL A 84 11.28 -8.60 7.68
N GLU A 85 11.13 -9.48 8.67
CA GLU A 85 12.04 -9.50 9.80
C GLU A 85 13.48 -9.74 9.32
N SER A 86 14.43 -9.00 9.88
CA SER A 86 15.84 -9.15 9.55
C SER A 86 16.31 -10.59 9.79
N GLY A 87 16.93 -11.22 8.79
CA GLY A 87 17.41 -12.60 8.87
C GLY A 87 16.36 -13.68 8.56
N SER A 88 15.08 -13.33 8.37
CA SER A 88 14.02 -14.28 7.97
C SER A 88 14.08 -14.69 6.49
N VAL A 89 14.89 -13.97 5.70
CA VAL A 89 15.04 -14.20 4.27
C VAL A 89 16.51 -14.51 3.95
N ALA A 90 16.83 -15.80 3.96
CA ALA A 90 18.11 -16.33 3.47
C ALA A 90 18.14 -16.34 1.93
N ASP A 91 19.35 -16.37 1.35
CA ASP A 91 19.61 -16.63 -0.08
C ASP A 91 19.10 -15.59 -1.10
N ASN A 92 18.57 -14.45 -0.65
CA ASN A 92 18.13 -13.34 -1.50
C ASN A 92 17.19 -13.78 -2.65
N PRO A 93 16.03 -14.38 -2.31
CA PRO A 93 15.05 -14.86 -3.28
C PRO A 93 14.43 -13.68 -4.03
N GLU A 94 14.12 -13.91 -5.30
CA GLU A 94 13.41 -12.94 -6.12
C GLU A 94 11.90 -13.16 -6.04
N ALA A 95 11.16 -12.10 -5.77
CA ALA A 95 9.72 -12.05 -5.99
C ALA A 95 9.42 -11.21 -7.22
N VAL A 96 8.55 -11.71 -8.10
CA VAL A 96 8.11 -10.96 -9.28
C VAL A 96 6.64 -10.65 -9.15
N ILE A 97 6.30 -9.38 -9.05
CA ILE A 97 4.91 -8.90 -9.02
C ILE A 97 4.52 -8.45 -10.42
N SER A 98 3.49 -9.06 -10.98
CA SER A 98 2.94 -8.71 -12.29
C SER A 98 1.70 -7.85 -12.12
N ILE A 99 1.65 -6.76 -12.88
CA ILE A 99 0.53 -5.83 -12.93
C ILE A 99 0.01 -5.81 -14.37
N ARG A 100 -1.26 -6.14 -14.54
CA ARG A 100 -1.94 -6.12 -15.84
C ARG A 100 -2.84 -4.90 -15.92
N LEU A 101 -2.81 -4.23 -17.07
CA LEU A 101 -3.60 -3.03 -17.33
C LEU A 101 -4.58 -3.27 -18.46
N ASN A 102 -5.74 -2.63 -18.36
CA ASN A 102 -6.66 -2.48 -19.48
C ASN A 102 -6.17 -1.35 -20.40
N ALA A 103 -6.71 -1.29 -21.63
CA ALA A 103 -6.34 -0.26 -22.60
C ALA A 103 -6.66 1.19 -22.15
N ASP A 104 -7.56 1.37 -21.18
CA ASP A 104 -7.87 2.67 -20.57
C ASP A 104 -6.91 3.05 -19.41
N GLY A 105 -5.97 2.16 -19.07
CA GLY A 105 -4.99 2.34 -18.00
C GLY A 105 -5.47 1.87 -16.64
N SER A 106 -6.74 1.43 -16.51
CA SER A 106 -7.22 0.84 -15.26
C SER A 106 -6.48 -0.46 -14.94
N VAL A 107 -6.22 -0.69 -13.66
CA VAL A 107 -5.53 -1.90 -13.20
C VAL A 107 -6.50 -3.09 -13.24
N ASN A 108 -6.19 -4.07 -14.09
CA ASN A 108 -6.96 -5.31 -14.22
C ASN A 108 -6.60 -6.30 -13.11
N SER A 109 -5.31 -6.49 -12.82
CA SER A 109 -4.86 -7.39 -11.76
C SER A 109 -3.45 -7.05 -11.26
N ILE A 110 -3.18 -7.43 -10.00
CA ILE A 110 -1.88 -7.37 -9.35
C ILE A 110 -1.67 -8.71 -8.66
N ALA A 111 -0.63 -9.47 -9.03
CA ALA A 111 -0.36 -10.78 -8.44
C ALA A 111 1.13 -11.14 -8.52
N PRO A 112 1.65 -11.96 -7.60
CA PRO A 112 2.95 -12.57 -7.81
C PRO A 112 2.87 -13.56 -8.98
N LEU A 113 3.90 -13.53 -9.82
CA LEU A 113 4.04 -14.40 -10.99
C LEU A 113 4.30 -15.86 -10.59
N ARG A 114 5.03 -16.04 -9.48
CA ARG A 114 5.40 -17.32 -8.88
C ARG A 114 5.84 -17.13 -7.43
N PRO A 115 5.77 -18.17 -6.60
CA PRO A 115 6.40 -18.17 -5.28
C PRO A 115 7.92 -17.98 -5.37
N SER A 116 8.49 -17.26 -4.41
CA SER A 116 9.93 -17.02 -4.32
C SER A 116 10.69 -18.22 -3.72
N GLY A 117 9.98 -19.15 -3.09
CA GLY A 117 10.56 -20.26 -2.33
C GLY A 117 10.89 -19.91 -0.87
N ASN A 118 10.58 -18.69 -0.42
CA ASN A 118 10.68 -18.28 0.98
C ASN A 118 9.33 -17.76 1.46
N GLN A 119 8.72 -18.46 2.42
CA GLN A 119 7.36 -18.17 2.87
C GLN A 119 7.21 -16.79 3.53
N SER A 120 8.22 -16.33 4.27
CA SER A 120 8.23 -14.99 4.88
C SER A 120 8.24 -13.90 3.81
N TRP A 121 9.04 -14.09 2.75
CA TRP A 121 9.12 -13.18 1.63
C TRP A 121 7.83 -13.16 0.81
N ASP A 122 7.27 -14.33 0.51
CA ASP A 122 5.99 -14.45 -0.21
C ASP A 122 4.84 -13.82 0.60
N THR A 123 4.83 -13.97 1.92
CA THR A 123 3.85 -13.32 2.81
C THR A 123 3.98 -11.80 2.78
N ALA A 124 5.20 -11.28 2.81
CA ALA A 124 5.45 -9.84 2.69
C ALA A 124 4.99 -9.30 1.33
N VAL A 125 5.18 -10.06 0.24
CA VAL A 125 4.68 -9.72 -1.10
C VAL A 125 3.17 -9.61 -1.12
N GLN A 126 2.46 -10.59 -0.55
CA GLN A 126 0.99 -10.54 -0.49
C GLN A 126 0.50 -9.32 0.31
N ARG A 127 1.13 -9.05 1.46
CA ARG A 127 0.80 -7.88 2.28
C ARG A 127 1.07 -6.57 1.55
N ALA A 128 2.18 -6.48 0.81
CA ALA A 128 2.50 -5.30 0.01
C ALA A 128 1.48 -5.05 -1.10
N ILE A 129 1.03 -6.09 -1.79
CA ILE A 129 -0.03 -6.00 -2.80
C ILE A 129 -1.34 -5.51 -2.17
N ALA A 130 -1.73 -6.06 -1.02
CA ALA A 130 -2.92 -5.64 -0.31
C ALA A 130 -2.85 -4.17 0.12
N ALA A 131 -1.70 -3.72 0.63
CA ALA A 131 -1.50 -2.36 1.14
C ALA A 131 -1.58 -1.26 0.07
N VAL A 132 -1.28 -1.58 -1.20
CA VAL A 132 -1.31 -0.61 -2.30
C VAL A 132 -2.63 -0.58 -3.07
N SER A 133 -3.60 -1.42 -2.70
CA SER A 133 -4.89 -1.50 -3.37
C SER A 133 -5.86 -0.41 -2.89
N PRO A 134 -6.55 0.34 -3.79
CA PRO A 134 -6.38 0.33 -5.24
C PRO A 134 -5.20 1.21 -5.69
N LEU A 135 -4.47 0.74 -6.71
CA LEU A 135 -3.44 1.53 -7.41
C LEU A 135 -4.10 2.61 -8.30
N PRO A 136 -3.44 3.76 -8.54
CA PRO A 136 -3.95 4.72 -9.52
C PRO A 136 -3.95 4.08 -10.92
N ALA A 137 -4.89 4.50 -11.77
CA ALA A 137 -4.84 4.13 -13.18
C ALA A 137 -3.55 4.64 -13.82
N ALA A 138 -2.99 3.87 -14.75
CA ALA A 138 -1.94 4.35 -15.64
C ALA A 138 -2.50 5.46 -16.54
N PRO A 139 -1.67 6.41 -17.00
CA PRO A 139 -2.14 7.45 -17.91
C PRO A 139 -2.70 6.86 -19.20
N ALA A 140 -3.74 7.50 -19.76
CA ALA A 140 -4.43 7.01 -20.96
C ALA A 140 -3.49 6.79 -22.17
N LYS A 141 -2.43 7.60 -22.27
CA LYS A 141 -1.33 7.37 -23.22
C LYS A 141 -0.25 6.51 -22.55
N HIS A 142 -0.47 5.20 -22.50
CA HIS A 142 0.54 4.22 -22.11
C HIS A 142 0.74 3.21 -23.25
N ASP A 143 1.95 2.69 -23.33
CA ASP A 143 2.41 1.79 -24.39
C ASP A 143 2.58 0.34 -23.91
N PHE A 144 2.14 0.00 -22.70
CA PHE A 144 2.37 -1.32 -22.08
C PHE A 144 1.07 -1.95 -21.53
N SER A 145 0.87 -3.24 -21.78
CA SER A 145 -0.28 -3.98 -21.23
C SER A 145 0.04 -4.72 -19.93
N ARG A 146 1.33 -4.86 -19.63
CA ARG A 146 1.84 -5.56 -18.46
C ARG A 146 3.14 -4.94 -17.97
N ILE A 147 3.28 -4.87 -16.64
CA ILE A 147 4.53 -4.54 -15.97
C ILE A 147 4.87 -5.64 -14.97
N ASP A 148 6.11 -6.12 -15.04
CA ASP A 148 6.67 -7.01 -14.04
C ASP A 148 7.70 -6.25 -13.22
N LEU A 149 7.53 -6.29 -11.90
CA LEU A 149 8.40 -5.67 -10.91
C LEU A 149 9.13 -6.77 -10.16
N HIS A 150 10.45 -6.83 -10.33
CA HIS A 150 11.29 -7.81 -9.66
C HIS A 150 11.84 -7.20 -8.38
N PHE A 151 11.50 -7.80 -7.24
CA PHE A 151 11.95 -7.39 -5.92
C PHE A 151 12.91 -8.42 -5.36
N ARG A 152 14.03 -7.92 -4.84
CA ARG A 152 15.03 -8.73 -4.13
C ARG A 152 15.38 -8.09 -2.79
N PRO A 153 15.44 -8.86 -1.70
CA PRO A 153 16.02 -8.39 -0.45
C PRO A 153 17.47 -7.98 -0.65
N GLN A 154 17.83 -6.79 -0.21
CA GLN A 154 19.21 -6.36 -0.15
C GLN A 154 19.75 -6.65 1.26
N PRO A 155 20.88 -7.38 1.35
CA PRO A 155 21.61 -7.47 2.60
C PRO A 155 21.98 -6.05 3.08
N ARG A 156 21.71 -5.75 4.35
CA ARG A 156 22.25 -4.53 4.97
C ARG A 156 23.78 -4.61 4.93
N ALA A 157 24.45 -3.62 4.36
CA ALA A 157 25.90 -3.50 4.53
C ALA A 157 26.20 -3.33 6.04
N PRO A 158 27.04 -4.17 6.65
CA PRO A 158 27.44 -3.97 8.03
C PRO A 158 28.25 -2.67 8.15
N GLY A 159 27.78 -1.71 8.95
CA GLY A 159 28.66 -0.69 9.54
C GLY A 159 28.69 0.73 8.93
N ILE A 160 27.56 1.41 8.74
CA ILE A 160 27.58 2.89 8.72
C ILE A 160 26.47 3.43 9.63
N GLY A 161 26.83 3.69 10.90
CA GLY A 161 26.04 4.50 11.81
C GLY A 161 26.14 5.96 11.40
N GLY A 162 25.18 6.42 10.59
CA GLY A 162 24.99 7.84 10.30
C GLY A 162 24.00 8.45 11.29
N SER A 163 24.51 9.18 12.27
CA SER A 163 23.71 9.98 13.20
C SER A 163 23.01 11.10 12.45
N SER A 164 21.70 10.95 12.26
CA SER A 164 20.78 12.03 11.92
C SER A 164 19.49 11.67 12.63
N GLY A 165 19.07 12.47 13.61
CA GLY A 165 17.98 12.19 14.55
C GLY A 165 16.57 12.12 13.94
N ILE A 166 16.40 11.48 12.79
CA ILE A 166 15.14 10.91 12.35
C ILE A 166 15.17 9.44 12.80
N PRO A 167 14.12 8.90 13.43
CA PRO A 167 14.06 7.47 13.70
C PRO A 167 14.23 6.73 12.39
N ALA A 168 15.42 6.16 12.15
CA ALA A 168 15.62 5.19 11.09
C ALA A 168 14.74 4.01 11.49
N LEU A 169 13.59 3.91 10.83
CA LEU A 169 12.59 2.88 11.03
C LEU A 169 13.29 1.53 11.16
N THR A 170 13.01 0.88 12.27
CA THR A 170 13.59 -0.38 12.72
C THR A 170 13.44 -1.46 11.64
N GLY A 171 14.55 -2.07 11.22
CA GLY A 171 14.56 -3.44 10.71
C GLY A 171 14.00 -3.72 9.30
N GLU A 172 13.77 -2.71 8.45
CA GLU A 172 13.25 -2.94 7.10
C GLU A 172 14.36 -3.40 6.13
N SER A 173 14.11 -4.51 5.43
CA SER A 173 14.99 -4.99 4.37
C SER A 173 15.07 -3.96 3.24
N HIS A 174 16.28 -3.58 2.81
CA HIS A 174 16.42 -2.77 1.59
C HIS A 174 16.03 -3.62 0.37
N TRP A 175 15.60 -3.03 -0.74
CA TRP A 175 15.20 -3.78 -1.94
C TRP A 175 15.76 -3.17 -3.22
N SER A 176 16.10 -4.01 -4.20
CA SER A 176 16.27 -3.57 -5.59
C SER A 176 15.02 -3.85 -6.40
N ILE A 177 14.74 -2.98 -7.36
CA ILE A 177 13.62 -3.10 -8.29
C ILE A 177 14.16 -3.09 -9.70
N ARG A 178 13.77 -4.09 -10.50
CA ARG A 178 13.90 -4.06 -11.97
C ARG A 178 12.52 -3.95 -12.58
N HIS A 179 12.37 -3.09 -13.58
CA HIS A 179 11.10 -2.90 -14.27
C HIS A 179 11.15 -3.59 -15.63
N CYS A 180 10.26 -4.54 -15.86
CA CYS A 180 10.05 -5.12 -17.18
C CYS A 180 8.66 -4.74 -17.70
N THR A 181 8.56 -4.33 -18.96
CA THR A 181 7.32 -3.91 -19.62
C THR A 181 7.07 -4.78 -20.84
N THR A 182 5.83 -5.21 -21.05
CA THR A 182 5.43 -5.95 -22.24
C THR A 182 4.52 -5.12 -23.15
N VAL A 183 4.87 -5.06 -24.43
CA VAL A 183 4.13 -4.38 -25.52
C VAL A 183 3.92 -5.39 -26.63
N ASP A 184 2.68 -5.70 -26.99
CA ASP A 184 2.34 -6.65 -28.07
C ASP A 184 3.09 -8.00 -27.98
N GLY A 185 3.32 -8.49 -26.76
CA GLY A 185 4.05 -9.74 -26.50
C GLY A 185 5.58 -9.60 -26.42
N VAL A 186 6.15 -8.45 -26.76
CA VAL A 186 7.59 -8.16 -26.63
C VAL A 186 7.88 -7.56 -25.26
N THR A 187 8.85 -8.12 -24.53
CA THR A 187 9.21 -7.65 -23.17
C THR A 187 10.57 -6.95 -23.17
N ALA A 188 10.63 -5.77 -22.57
CA ALA A 188 11.86 -5.01 -22.34
C ALA A 188 12.06 -4.75 -20.85
N CYS A 189 13.29 -4.90 -20.35
CA CYS A 189 13.64 -4.65 -18.95
C CYS A 189 14.64 -3.50 -18.82
N ARG A 190 14.44 -2.66 -17.81
CA ARG A 190 15.30 -1.53 -17.45
C ARG A 190 15.56 -1.46 -15.96
#